data_AF-A0A3A5V509-F1
#
_entry.id   AF-A0A3A5V509-F1
#
_cell.length_a   1.000
_cell.length_b   1.000
_cell.length_c   1.000
_cell.angle_alpha   90.00
_cell.angle_beta   90.00
_cell.angle_gamma   90.00
#
_symmetry.space_group_name_H-M   'P 1'
#
loop_
_entity.id
_entity.type
_entity.pdbx_description
1 polymer ?
#
loop_
_entity_poly.entity_id
_entity_poly.type
_entity_poly.pdbx_seq_one_letter_code
_entity_poly.pdbx_strand_id
1 'polypeptide(L)'
;MPTYSHIAAYDAPVEDVWSWYDSKGAFRRIMPEWEGIRPVEAGALVNDATTRFKITLGPLRPTWVARHYGVVSGEVFNDVMEKGPFGAWDHEHRFVSTSAKTSEIHDTIQWKLPLHPLTFWTAPFTVKGRMKQMFAYRTLRVQEDIKRISQYADQPQQKVLVSGSTGLIGMQLCAFLQAAGHHVTRLVRPSTVLPSDVDDEPCVVWDDRKGEVIEGSLEGYDTVIHLAGLGIGDKRWNAKRKERIWSSRTVPTEHLVRLFATLEQPPKTFMCGSAVGFYGNRGNESLTESSSPGDDFLSEMCQAWEAAGAPAQDLGIRTVWLRTGLVTTPMGGALQQLMLPTLLGAGGPAGGGRQYYPWISLHDHIYATYHLMMNDACDGPYNLTAPEPVTQKQYAKTLGKVLLRPWFAPAPGFVLKIMFGELAQALVLSGQRVLPKRLQDSGFTFQHDHLESCLRQCLGKQKIP
;
A
#
# COMPACT_ATOMS: atom_id res chain seq x y z
N MET A 1 -8.51 -3.27 -35.94
CA MET A 1 -7.67 -2.55 -34.94
C MET A 1 -6.57 -3.49 -34.50
N PRO A 2 -5.32 -3.04 -34.26
CA PRO A 2 -4.34 -3.90 -33.60
C PRO A 2 -4.96 -4.49 -32.32
N THR A 3 -4.76 -5.79 -32.15
CA THR A 3 -5.29 -6.56 -31.03
C THR A 3 -4.13 -6.98 -30.13
N TYR A 4 -4.32 -6.87 -28.82
CA TYR A 4 -3.46 -7.44 -27.80
C TYR A 4 -4.29 -8.44 -27.00
N SER A 5 -3.73 -9.61 -26.73
CA SER A 5 -4.38 -10.64 -25.92
C SER A 5 -3.45 -11.06 -24.77
N HIS A 6 -4.04 -11.35 -23.62
CA HIS A 6 -3.37 -11.85 -22.43
C HIS A 6 -4.25 -12.89 -21.74
N ILE A 7 -3.66 -13.98 -21.27
CA ILE A 7 -4.36 -15.01 -20.49
C ILE A 7 -3.71 -15.06 -19.12
N ALA A 8 -4.52 -14.94 -18.08
CA ALA A 8 -4.11 -15.00 -16.69
C ALA A 8 -4.77 -16.19 -16.02
N ALA A 9 -3.98 -17.10 -15.45
CA ALA A 9 -4.50 -18.25 -14.70
C ALA A 9 -4.57 -17.95 -13.20
N TYR A 10 -5.59 -18.47 -12.53
CA TYR A 10 -5.84 -18.31 -11.11
C TYR A 10 -6.14 -19.65 -10.46
N ASP A 11 -5.49 -19.90 -9.32
CA ASP A 11 -5.75 -21.06 -8.45
C ASP A 11 -6.98 -20.81 -7.57
N ALA A 12 -8.08 -20.38 -8.19
CA ALA A 12 -9.37 -20.17 -7.54
C ALA A 12 -10.55 -20.43 -8.49
N PRO A 13 -11.73 -20.81 -7.96
CA PRO A 13 -12.99 -20.84 -8.70
C PRO A 13 -13.28 -19.51 -9.39
N VAL A 14 -14.00 -19.56 -10.52
CA VAL A 14 -14.29 -18.38 -11.33
C VAL A 14 -15.16 -17.36 -10.58
N GLU A 15 -16.01 -17.85 -9.69
CA GLU A 15 -16.90 -17.07 -8.83
C GLU A 15 -16.11 -16.19 -7.86
N ASP A 16 -15.02 -16.72 -7.29
CA ASP A 16 -14.16 -15.98 -6.36
C ASP A 16 -13.38 -14.90 -7.09
N VAL A 17 -12.86 -15.21 -8.29
CA VAL A 17 -12.17 -14.21 -9.13
C VAL A 17 -13.14 -13.12 -9.57
N TRP A 18 -14.36 -13.48 -9.97
CA TRP A 18 -15.40 -12.51 -10.33
C TRP A 18 -15.79 -11.63 -9.14
N SER A 19 -16.09 -12.23 -7.98
CA SER A 19 -16.45 -11.49 -6.77
C SER A 19 -15.34 -10.55 -6.33
N TRP A 20 -14.08 -10.95 -6.50
CA TRP A 20 -12.94 -10.07 -6.26
C TRP A 20 -12.98 -8.87 -7.21
N TYR A 21 -13.14 -9.09 -8.51
CA TYR A 21 -13.19 -8.04 -9.53
C TYR A 21 -14.37 -7.07 -9.36
N ASP A 22 -15.53 -7.57 -8.94
CA ASP A 22 -16.74 -6.76 -8.70
C ASP A 22 -16.72 -6.00 -7.36
N SER A 23 -15.70 -6.21 -6.54
CA SER A 23 -15.56 -5.49 -5.28
C SER A 23 -15.18 -4.01 -5.49
N LYS A 24 -15.63 -3.13 -4.59
CA LYS A 24 -15.27 -1.69 -4.59
C LYS A 24 -13.76 -1.45 -4.60
N GLY A 25 -12.99 -2.33 -3.95
CA GLY A 25 -11.56 -2.18 -3.79
C GLY A 25 -10.72 -2.64 -5.00
N ALA A 26 -11.27 -3.50 -5.86
CA ALA A 26 -10.50 -4.16 -6.92
C ALA A 26 -9.81 -3.20 -7.87
N PHE A 27 -10.51 -2.16 -8.32
CA PHE A 27 -9.95 -1.18 -9.26
C PHE A 27 -8.65 -0.57 -8.70
N ARG A 28 -8.65 -0.18 -7.42
CA ARG A 28 -7.49 0.42 -6.76
C ARG A 28 -6.35 -0.58 -6.52
N ARG A 29 -6.65 -1.87 -6.34
CA ARG A 29 -5.65 -2.94 -6.19
C ARG A 29 -4.92 -3.25 -7.50
N ILE A 30 -5.64 -3.36 -8.61
CA ILE A 30 -5.05 -3.73 -9.92
C ILE A 30 -4.34 -2.59 -10.63
N MET A 31 -4.51 -1.33 -10.22
CA MET A 31 -3.80 -0.21 -10.85
C MET A 31 -2.28 -0.33 -10.63
N PRO A 32 -1.46 -0.32 -11.69
CA PRO A 32 -0.02 -0.40 -11.54
C PRO A 32 0.55 0.86 -10.87
N GLU A 33 1.39 0.66 -9.86
CA GLU A 33 1.90 1.71 -8.98
C GLU A 33 2.71 2.80 -9.73
N TRP A 34 3.40 2.42 -10.82
CA TRP A 34 4.28 3.30 -11.58
C TRP A 34 3.55 4.16 -12.62
N GLU A 35 2.29 3.86 -12.93
CA GLU A 35 1.53 4.54 -13.99
C GLU A 35 1.02 5.93 -13.55
N GLY A 36 1.12 6.23 -12.25
CA GLY A 36 0.66 7.50 -11.69
C GLY A 36 -0.85 7.71 -11.90
N ILE A 37 -1.60 6.61 -11.95
CA ILE A 37 -3.06 6.60 -12.11
C ILE A 37 -3.68 7.10 -10.80
N ARG A 38 -4.61 8.03 -10.93
CA ARG A 38 -5.42 8.53 -9.81
C ARG A 38 -6.88 8.19 -10.10
N PRO A 39 -7.45 7.18 -9.43
CA PRO A 39 -8.87 6.91 -9.52
C PRO A 39 -9.68 8.17 -9.20
N VAL A 40 -10.78 8.36 -9.92
CA VAL A 40 -11.76 9.42 -9.67
C VAL A 40 -13.12 8.79 -9.36
N GLU A 41 -13.47 7.73 -10.07
CA GLU A 41 -14.69 6.95 -9.90
C GLU A 41 -14.41 5.54 -10.42
N ALA A 42 -14.80 4.51 -9.66
CA ALA A 42 -14.75 3.12 -10.11
C ALA A 42 -16.19 2.65 -10.29
N GLY A 43 -16.60 2.41 -11.53
CA GLY A 43 -17.93 1.92 -11.83
C GLY A 43 -18.07 0.46 -11.39
N ALA A 44 -19.25 0.08 -10.90
CA ALA A 44 -19.58 -1.33 -10.67
C ALA A 44 -19.53 -2.13 -11.98
N LEU A 45 -19.41 -3.46 -11.92
CA LEU A 45 -19.46 -4.31 -13.12
C LEU A 45 -20.93 -4.51 -13.55
N VAL A 46 -21.53 -3.44 -14.04
CA VAL A 46 -22.86 -3.41 -14.66
C VAL A 46 -22.81 -2.58 -15.94
N ASN A 47 -23.76 -2.80 -16.86
CA ASN A 47 -23.83 -2.04 -18.10
C ASN A 47 -23.99 -0.54 -17.81
N ASP A 48 -23.28 0.26 -18.61
CA ASP A 48 -23.27 1.73 -18.60
C ASP A 48 -22.66 2.39 -17.35
N ALA A 49 -22.20 1.60 -16.38
CA ALA A 49 -21.35 2.11 -15.31
C ALA A 49 -20.07 2.71 -15.91
N THR A 50 -19.61 3.81 -15.31
CA THR A 50 -18.44 4.54 -15.81
C THR A 50 -17.29 4.48 -14.82
N THR A 51 -16.10 4.17 -15.32
CA THR A 51 -14.85 4.23 -14.58
C THR A 51 -14.04 5.43 -15.07
N ARG A 52 -13.71 6.34 -14.15
CA ARG A 52 -12.96 7.57 -14.43
C ARG A 52 -11.68 7.62 -13.63
N PHE A 53 -10.58 7.98 -14.29
CA PHE A 53 -9.30 8.14 -13.63
C PHE A 53 -8.40 9.15 -14.37
N LYS A 54 -7.46 9.76 -13.65
CA LYS A 54 -6.45 10.64 -14.24
C LYS A 54 -5.17 9.86 -14.47
N ILE A 55 -4.56 10.03 -15.64
CA ILE A 55 -3.27 9.45 -15.99
C ILE A 55 -2.20 10.53 -15.91
N THR A 56 -1.02 10.19 -15.39
CA THR A 56 0.12 11.10 -15.43
C THR A 56 0.89 10.92 -16.73
N LEU A 57 0.83 11.91 -17.62
CA LEU A 57 1.57 11.92 -18.90
C LEU A 57 2.46 13.17 -18.97
N GLY A 58 3.64 13.08 -18.34
CA GLY A 58 4.53 14.23 -18.21
C GLY A 58 3.85 15.38 -17.43
N PRO A 59 3.82 16.63 -17.96
CA PRO A 59 3.14 17.74 -17.30
C PRO A 59 1.61 17.67 -17.43
N LEU A 60 1.09 16.84 -18.35
CA LEU A 60 -0.34 16.70 -18.61
C LEU A 60 -0.97 15.64 -17.70
N ARG A 61 -2.24 15.87 -17.36
CA ARG A 61 -3.05 14.94 -16.55
C ARG A 61 -4.40 14.68 -17.20
N PRO A 62 -4.44 14.03 -18.38
CA PRO A 62 -5.69 13.74 -19.06
C PRO A 62 -6.57 12.83 -18.20
N THR A 63 -7.89 13.08 -18.29
CA THR A 63 -8.90 12.18 -17.72
C THR A 63 -9.19 11.06 -18.72
N TRP A 64 -9.09 9.83 -18.25
CA TRP A 64 -9.65 8.65 -18.89
C TRP A 64 -11.08 8.43 -18.39
N VAL A 65 -11.98 8.13 -19.32
CA VAL A 65 -13.37 7.75 -19.06
C VAL A 65 -13.62 6.46 -19.84
N ALA A 66 -13.90 5.38 -19.12
CA ALA A 66 -14.29 4.10 -19.67
C ALA A 66 -15.73 3.78 -19.26
N ARG A 67 -16.53 3.24 -20.18
CA ARG A 67 -17.88 2.75 -19.90
C ARG A 67 -17.93 1.24 -20.00
N HIS A 68 -18.54 0.60 -19.02
CA HIS A 68 -18.75 -0.84 -19.00
C HIS A 68 -19.92 -1.24 -19.91
N TYR A 69 -19.79 -2.32 -20.65
CA TYR A 69 -20.86 -2.84 -21.51
C TYR A 69 -20.74 -4.36 -21.72
N GLY A 70 -21.83 -4.98 -22.18
CA GLY A 70 -21.88 -6.42 -22.40
C GLY A 70 -21.58 -7.23 -21.14
N VAL A 71 -21.96 -6.72 -19.96
CA VAL A 71 -21.64 -7.35 -18.68
C VAL A 71 -22.58 -8.53 -18.43
N VAL A 72 -21.99 -9.71 -18.21
CA VAL A 72 -22.65 -10.94 -17.78
C VAL A 72 -21.93 -11.44 -16.54
N SER A 73 -22.65 -11.45 -15.41
CA SER A 73 -22.08 -11.79 -14.10
C SER A 73 -21.43 -13.17 -14.12
N GLY A 74 -20.19 -13.25 -13.64
CA GLY A 74 -19.38 -14.47 -13.60
C GLY A 74 -18.75 -14.89 -14.94
N GLU A 75 -19.08 -14.23 -16.05
CA GLU A 75 -18.67 -14.67 -17.39
C GLU A 75 -17.82 -13.64 -18.14
N VAL A 76 -18.28 -12.38 -18.24
CA VAL A 76 -17.59 -11.38 -19.06
C VAL A 76 -18.00 -9.97 -18.67
N PHE A 77 -17.07 -9.03 -18.74
CA PHE A 77 -17.39 -7.61 -18.86
C PHE A 77 -16.46 -6.95 -19.88
N ASN A 78 -16.92 -5.86 -20.50
CA ASN A 78 -16.13 -5.10 -21.45
C ASN A 78 -16.04 -3.65 -21.00
N ASP A 79 -14.91 -2.99 -21.25
CA ASP A 79 -14.74 -1.55 -21.06
C ASP A 79 -14.30 -0.87 -22.36
N VAL A 80 -15.08 0.14 -22.77
CA VAL A 80 -14.76 0.99 -23.92
C VAL A 80 -14.36 2.38 -23.44
N MET A 81 -13.23 2.88 -23.93
CA MET A 81 -12.77 4.24 -23.64
C MET A 81 -13.58 5.26 -24.47
N GLU A 82 -14.35 6.09 -23.77
CA GLU A 82 -15.10 7.20 -24.36
C GLU A 82 -14.23 8.47 -24.48
N LYS A 83 -13.31 8.63 -23.53
CA LYS A 83 -12.35 9.74 -23.51
C LYS A 83 -11.02 9.26 -22.96
N GLY A 84 -9.93 9.60 -23.62
CA GLY A 84 -8.59 9.28 -23.14
C GLY A 84 -7.50 9.60 -24.16
N PRO A 85 -6.25 9.18 -23.88
CA PRO A 85 -5.08 9.47 -24.70
C PRO A 85 -4.95 8.57 -25.95
N PHE A 86 -5.74 7.50 -26.05
CA PHE A 86 -5.77 6.63 -27.24
C PHE A 86 -6.76 7.16 -28.27
N GLY A 87 -6.62 6.74 -29.53
CA GLY A 87 -7.63 6.98 -30.56
C GLY A 87 -8.83 6.05 -30.45
N ALA A 88 -8.64 4.86 -29.86
CA ALA A 88 -9.68 3.92 -29.46
C ALA A 88 -9.08 2.93 -28.44
N TRP A 89 -9.88 2.46 -27.50
CA TRP A 89 -9.56 1.37 -26.59
C TRP A 89 -10.84 0.65 -26.22
N ASP A 90 -10.84 -0.65 -26.43
CA ASP A 90 -11.97 -1.54 -26.15
C ASP A 90 -11.39 -2.85 -25.60
N HIS A 91 -11.75 -3.21 -24.38
CA HIS A 91 -11.14 -4.29 -23.61
C HIS A 91 -12.22 -5.25 -23.14
N GLU A 92 -12.19 -6.48 -23.64
CA GLU A 92 -12.98 -7.61 -23.13
C GLU A 92 -12.21 -8.33 -22.02
N HIS A 93 -12.87 -8.53 -20.89
CA HIS A 93 -12.43 -9.37 -19.78
C HIS A 93 -13.33 -10.61 -19.69
N ARG A 94 -12.88 -11.74 -20.20
CA ARG A 94 -13.66 -12.99 -20.18
C ARG A 94 -13.16 -13.95 -19.11
N PHE A 95 -14.06 -14.39 -18.24
CA PHE A 95 -13.80 -15.30 -17.15
C PHE A 95 -14.14 -16.72 -17.58
N VAL A 96 -13.18 -17.63 -17.44
CA VAL A 96 -13.29 -19.01 -17.93
C VAL A 96 -12.99 -19.96 -16.78
N SER A 97 -13.97 -20.78 -16.39
CA SER A 97 -13.71 -21.90 -15.49
C SER A 97 -12.88 -22.95 -16.23
N THR A 98 -11.71 -23.30 -15.67
CA THR A 98 -10.88 -24.39 -16.18
C THR A 98 -11.06 -25.66 -15.35
N SER A 99 -11.44 -25.52 -14.08
CA SER A 99 -11.91 -26.59 -13.21
C SER A 99 -12.79 -26.02 -12.08
N ALA A 100 -13.25 -26.89 -11.18
CA ALA A 100 -13.95 -26.46 -9.96
C ALA A 100 -13.09 -25.63 -8.98
N LYS A 101 -11.76 -25.58 -9.16
CA LYS A 101 -10.83 -24.87 -8.27
C LYS A 101 -9.90 -23.90 -8.99
N THR A 102 -10.00 -23.82 -10.31
CA THR A 102 -9.09 -23.02 -11.14
C THR A 102 -9.88 -22.31 -12.22
N SER A 103 -9.41 -21.13 -12.59
CA SER A 103 -10.03 -20.29 -13.59
C SER A 103 -8.98 -19.49 -14.35
N GLU A 104 -9.40 -18.92 -15.48
CA GLU A 104 -8.60 -18.03 -16.28
C GLU A 104 -9.39 -16.74 -16.57
N ILE A 105 -8.66 -15.63 -16.75
CA ILE A 105 -9.18 -14.43 -17.41
C ILE A 105 -8.49 -14.30 -18.76
N HIS A 106 -9.29 -14.22 -19.81
CA HIS A 106 -8.87 -13.96 -21.18
C HIS A 106 -9.15 -12.49 -21.47
N ASP A 107 -8.09 -11.68 -21.48
CA ASP A 107 -8.13 -10.26 -21.81
C ASP A 107 -7.88 -10.07 -23.31
N THR A 108 -8.82 -9.42 -24.01
CA THR A 108 -8.64 -9.03 -25.42
C THR A 108 -8.86 -7.53 -25.58
N ILE A 109 -7.85 -6.84 -26.12
CA ILE A 109 -7.86 -5.37 -26.25
C ILE A 109 -7.72 -4.99 -27.71
N GLN A 110 -8.71 -4.29 -28.22
CA GLN A 110 -8.66 -3.59 -29.50
C GLN A 110 -8.32 -2.13 -29.25
N TRP A 111 -7.25 -1.64 -29.87
CA TRP A 111 -6.78 -0.28 -29.59
C TRP A 111 -6.25 0.44 -30.84
N LYS A 112 -6.18 1.77 -30.76
CA LYS A 112 -5.54 2.65 -31.75
C LYS A 112 -4.76 3.75 -31.04
N LEU A 113 -3.57 4.08 -31.54
CA LEU A 113 -2.87 5.30 -31.13
C LEU A 113 -3.58 6.56 -31.67
N PRO A 114 -3.40 7.72 -31.02
CA PRO A 114 -3.84 8.98 -31.60
C PRO A 114 -3.18 9.19 -32.97
N LEU A 115 -3.91 9.82 -33.91
CA LEU A 115 -3.45 10.11 -35.28
C LEU A 115 -3.07 8.86 -36.12
N HIS A 116 -3.60 7.68 -35.79
CA HIS A 116 -3.45 6.48 -36.62
C HIS A 116 -3.94 6.77 -38.07
N PRO A 117 -3.19 6.41 -39.14
CA PRO A 117 -2.09 5.44 -39.20
C PRO A 117 -0.67 6.00 -39.01
N LEU A 118 -0.47 7.31 -38.86
CA LEU A 118 0.86 7.95 -38.82
C LEU A 118 1.72 7.50 -37.64
N THR A 119 1.10 6.97 -36.58
CA THR A 119 1.75 6.51 -35.34
C THR A 119 1.89 4.98 -35.25
N PHE A 120 1.39 4.20 -36.23
CA PHE A 120 1.33 2.74 -36.15
C PHE A 120 2.72 2.05 -36.05
N TRP A 121 3.74 2.61 -36.68
CA TRP A 121 5.11 2.06 -36.63
C TRP A 121 5.78 2.13 -35.24
N THR A 122 5.35 3.04 -34.34
CA THR A 122 5.92 3.17 -32.98
C THR A 122 5.20 2.31 -31.94
N ALA A 123 4.02 1.78 -32.26
CA ALA A 123 3.16 1.00 -31.36
C ALA A 123 3.84 -0.24 -30.74
N PRO A 124 4.62 -1.06 -31.49
CA PRO A 124 5.33 -2.21 -30.91
C PRO A 124 6.39 -1.81 -29.87
N PHE A 125 7.04 -0.67 -30.06
CA PHE A 125 8.17 -0.22 -29.26
C PHE A 125 7.76 0.60 -28.02
N THR A 126 6.57 1.19 -28.02
CA THR A 126 6.13 2.14 -26.98
C THR A 126 4.97 1.63 -26.12
N VAL A 127 4.07 0.80 -26.67
CA VAL A 127 2.83 0.40 -25.99
C VAL A 127 2.85 -1.08 -25.57
N LYS A 128 3.23 -2.00 -26.47
CA LYS A 128 3.16 -3.45 -26.18
C LYS A 128 3.96 -3.87 -24.95
N GLY A 129 5.18 -3.36 -24.79
CA GLY A 129 6.00 -3.65 -23.61
C GLY A 129 5.38 -3.15 -22.31
N ARG A 130 4.76 -1.96 -22.33
CA ARG A 130 4.05 -1.38 -21.19
C ARG A 130 2.78 -2.16 -20.86
N MET A 131 2.01 -2.57 -21.86
CA MET A 131 0.85 -3.46 -21.70
C MET A 131 1.25 -4.78 -21.07
N LYS A 132 2.30 -5.44 -21.57
CA LYS A 132 2.82 -6.69 -20.98
C LYS A 132 3.14 -6.52 -19.48
N GLN A 133 3.85 -5.45 -19.12
CA GLN A 133 4.17 -5.15 -17.71
C GLN A 133 2.92 -4.88 -16.86
N MET A 134 1.96 -4.12 -17.39
CA MET A 134 0.69 -3.85 -16.72
C MET A 134 -0.09 -5.15 -16.47
N PHE A 135 -0.29 -5.99 -17.49
CA PHE A 135 -1.03 -7.24 -17.34
C PHE A 135 -0.32 -8.24 -16.42
N ALA A 136 1.01 -8.36 -16.51
CA ALA A 136 1.77 -9.17 -15.57
C ALA A 136 1.59 -8.68 -14.12
N TYR A 137 1.59 -7.36 -13.88
CA TYR A 137 1.30 -6.80 -12.56
C TYR A 137 -0.14 -7.09 -12.10
N ARG A 138 -1.13 -6.90 -12.97
CA ARG A 138 -2.55 -7.16 -12.67
C ARG A 138 -2.76 -8.63 -12.30
N THR A 139 -2.27 -9.55 -13.13
CA THR A 139 -2.35 -10.99 -12.89
C THR A 139 -1.73 -11.36 -11.53
N LEU A 140 -0.49 -10.96 -11.27
CA LEU A 140 0.18 -11.29 -10.02
C LEU A 140 -0.51 -10.66 -8.80
N ARG A 141 -1.06 -9.45 -8.94
CA ARG A 141 -1.82 -8.78 -7.87
C ARG A 141 -3.06 -9.58 -7.51
N VAL A 142 -3.87 -9.96 -8.49
CA VAL A 142 -5.11 -10.72 -8.27
C VAL A 142 -4.79 -12.10 -7.69
N GLN A 143 -3.79 -12.80 -8.25
CA GLN A 143 -3.32 -14.09 -7.73
C GLN A 143 -2.94 -13.99 -6.25
N GLU A 144 -2.14 -12.99 -5.86
CA GLU A 144 -1.71 -12.86 -4.47
C GLU A 144 -2.85 -12.40 -3.55
N ASP A 145 -3.72 -11.49 -3.98
CA ASP A 145 -4.86 -11.07 -3.17
C ASP A 145 -5.79 -12.27 -2.89
N ILE A 146 -6.17 -13.04 -3.91
CA ILE A 146 -7.00 -14.24 -3.79
C ILE A 146 -6.33 -15.31 -2.92
N LYS A 147 -5.03 -15.53 -3.11
CA LYS A 147 -4.25 -16.44 -2.26
C LYS A 147 -4.30 -16.02 -0.79
N ARG A 148 -4.27 -14.73 -0.48
CA ARG A 148 -4.37 -14.26 0.93
C ARG A 148 -5.76 -14.41 1.48
N ILE A 149 -6.78 -14.09 0.70
CA ILE A 149 -8.19 -14.19 1.10
C ILE A 149 -8.55 -15.66 1.38
N SER A 150 -8.15 -16.57 0.48
CA SER A 150 -8.44 -18.00 0.63
C SER A 150 -7.80 -18.66 1.85
N GLN A 151 -6.72 -18.10 2.41
CA GLN A 151 -6.11 -18.58 3.66
C GLN A 151 -7.04 -18.46 4.87
N TYR A 152 -8.04 -17.58 4.80
CA TYR A 152 -8.96 -17.26 5.89
C TYR A 152 -10.43 -17.34 5.45
N ALA A 153 -10.73 -18.05 4.36
CA ALA A 153 -12.08 -18.12 3.79
C ALA A 153 -13.10 -18.85 4.68
N ASP A 154 -12.63 -19.65 5.63
CA ASP A 154 -13.45 -20.33 6.65
C ASP A 154 -13.79 -19.42 7.84
N GLN A 155 -13.17 -18.26 7.95
CA GLN A 155 -13.41 -17.29 9.01
C GLN A 155 -14.48 -16.26 8.61
N PRO A 156 -15.23 -15.70 9.58
CA PRO A 156 -16.25 -14.71 9.27
C PRO A 156 -15.65 -13.40 8.75
N GLN A 157 -16.41 -12.73 7.89
CA GLN A 157 -16.17 -11.33 7.53
C GLN A 157 -16.23 -10.46 8.80
N GLN A 158 -15.46 -9.38 8.81
CA GLN A 158 -15.30 -8.50 9.97
C GLN A 158 -15.80 -7.10 9.63
N LYS A 159 -16.32 -6.39 10.65
CA LYS A 159 -16.49 -4.94 10.59
C LYS A 159 -15.19 -4.27 11.03
N VAL A 160 -14.56 -3.55 10.11
CA VAL A 160 -13.24 -2.95 10.30
C VAL A 160 -13.30 -1.44 10.21
N LEU A 161 -12.88 -0.76 11.28
CA LEU A 161 -12.76 0.69 11.31
C LEU A 161 -11.29 1.10 11.09
N VAL A 162 -11.02 1.95 10.10
CA VAL A 162 -9.64 2.31 9.73
C VAL A 162 -9.39 3.81 9.87
N SER A 163 -8.50 4.20 10.78
CA SER A 163 -7.95 5.56 10.85
C SER A 163 -6.74 5.70 9.92
N GLY A 164 -6.43 6.92 9.48
CA GLY A 164 -5.37 7.13 8.48
C GLY A 164 -5.68 6.46 7.14
N SER A 165 -6.97 6.21 6.88
CA SER A 165 -7.48 5.48 5.72
C SER A 165 -7.24 6.19 4.38
N THR A 166 -6.99 7.49 4.39
CA THR A 166 -6.60 8.29 3.21
C THR A 166 -5.09 8.31 2.96
N GLY A 167 -4.29 7.73 3.86
CA GLY A 167 -2.85 7.60 3.71
C GLY A 167 -2.44 6.53 2.70
N LEU A 168 -1.14 6.48 2.40
CA LEU A 168 -0.55 5.54 1.43
C LEU A 168 -0.92 4.07 1.71
N ILE A 169 -0.70 3.63 2.94
CA ILE A 169 -1.02 2.26 3.38
C ILE A 169 -2.54 2.11 3.52
N GLY A 170 -3.19 3.06 4.21
CA GLY A 170 -4.62 3.01 4.51
C GLY A 170 -5.50 2.85 3.28
N MET A 171 -5.22 3.57 2.19
CA MET A 171 -6.00 3.48 0.95
C MET A 171 -5.95 2.08 0.33
N GLN A 172 -4.77 1.48 0.33
CA GLN A 172 -4.56 0.16 -0.27
C GLN A 172 -5.01 -0.99 0.66
N LEU A 173 -4.93 -0.79 1.98
CA LEU A 173 -5.48 -1.71 2.98
C LEU A 173 -7.01 -1.73 2.92
N CYS A 174 -7.68 -0.57 2.89
CA CYS A 174 -9.14 -0.51 2.78
C CYS A 174 -9.61 -1.21 1.49
N ALA A 175 -8.97 -0.92 0.36
CA ALA A 175 -9.28 -1.56 -0.92
C ALA A 175 -9.10 -3.09 -0.87
N PHE A 176 -8.02 -3.57 -0.25
CA PHE A 176 -7.80 -5.01 -0.09
C PHE A 176 -8.87 -5.66 0.82
N LEU A 177 -9.19 -5.04 1.96
CA LEU A 177 -10.18 -5.56 2.90
C LEU A 177 -11.60 -5.61 2.29
N GLN A 178 -11.96 -4.61 1.47
CA GLN A 178 -13.21 -4.63 0.70
C GLN A 178 -13.23 -5.76 -0.33
N ALA A 179 -12.10 -5.98 -1.03
CA ALA A 179 -11.97 -7.07 -1.99
C ALA A 179 -11.98 -8.47 -1.33
N ALA A 180 -11.59 -8.53 -0.06
CA ALA A 180 -11.72 -9.70 0.81
C ALA A 180 -13.13 -9.86 1.43
N GLY A 181 -14.07 -8.95 1.13
CA GLY A 181 -15.46 -9.00 1.60
C GLY A 181 -15.70 -8.42 3.00
N HIS A 182 -14.70 -7.83 3.66
CA HIS A 182 -14.90 -7.18 4.97
C HIS A 182 -15.67 -5.87 4.84
N HIS A 183 -16.41 -5.51 5.89
CA HIS A 183 -17.11 -4.24 5.98
C HIS A 183 -16.18 -3.15 6.51
N VAL A 184 -15.63 -2.35 5.59
CA VAL A 184 -14.68 -1.28 5.94
C VAL A 184 -15.41 0.03 6.17
N THR A 185 -15.15 0.67 7.31
CA THR A 185 -15.55 2.06 7.60
C THR A 185 -14.33 2.92 7.86
N ARG A 186 -14.32 4.15 7.36
CA ARG A 186 -13.20 5.08 7.51
C ARG A 186 -13.38 5.95 8.75
N LEU A 187 -12.39 5.96 9.64
CA LEU A 187 -12.33 6.90 10.76
C LEU A 187 -11.58 8.16 10.33
N VAL A 188 -12.31 9.26 10.18
CA VAL A 188 -11.80 10.50 9.56
C VAL A 188 -11.95 11.71 10.47
N ARG A 189 -11.00 12.65 10.39
CA ARG A 189 -11.13 13.95 11.06
C ARG A 189 -12.07 14.86 10.27
N PRO A 190 -12.73 15.87 10.88
CA PRO A 190 -13.53 16.88 10.18
C PRO A 190 -12.81 17.57 9.01
N SER A 191 -11.49 17.72 9.11
CA SER A 191 -10.66 18.34 8.06
C SER A 191 -10.27 17.39 6.94
N THR A 192 -10.69 16.12 6.99
CA THR A 192 -10.31 15.11 6.00
C THR A 192 -11.13 15.30 4.74
N VAL A 193 -10.46 15.46 3.61
CA VAL A 193 -11.08 15.40 2.30
C VAL A 193 -10.81 14.02 1.73
N LEU A 194 -11.87 13.25 1.50
CA LEU A 194 -11.76 11.94 0.86
C LEU A 194 -11.40 12.12 -0.63
N PRO A 195 -10.55 11.24 -1.18
CA PRO A 195 -10.44 11.11 -2.63
C PRO A 195 -11.80 10.79 -3.23
N SER A 196 -12.10 11.33 -4.42
CA SER A 196 -13.42 11.21 -5.04
C SER A 196 -13.84 9.79 -5.38
N ASP A 197 -12.89 8.85 -5.49
CA ASP A 197 -13.22 7.45 -5.77
C ASP A 197 -13.68 6.67 -4.52
N VAL A 198 -13.65 7.31 -3.36
CA VAL A 198 -14.04 6.72 -2.06
C VAL A 198 -14.85 7.69 -1.20
N ASP A 199 -15.38 8.78 -1.78
CA ASP A 199 -16.11 9.80 -1.04
C ASP A 199 -17.56 9.38 -0.71
N ASP A 200 -18.05 8.32 -1.34
CA ASP A 200 -19.31 7.62 -1.04
C ASP A 200 -19.16 6.53 0.03
N GLU A 201 -17.93 6.24 0.48
CA GLU A 201 -17.67 5.17 1.44
C GLU A 201 -18.09 5.55 2.86
N PRO A 202 -18.58 4.59 3.67
CA PRO A 202 -19.03 4.85 5.02
C PRO A 202 -17.89 5.41 5.89
N CYS A 203 -18.22 6.43 6.67
CA CYS A 203 -17.29 7.14 7.53
C CYS A 203 -17.84 7.33 8.94
N VAL A 204 -16.91 7.37 9.92
CA VAL A 204 -17.12 7.92 11.25
C VAL A 204 -16.27 9.17 11.34
N VAL A 205 -16.88 10.31 11.66
CA VAL A 205 -16.20 11.59 11.82
C VAL A 205 -15.91 11.81 13.30
N TRP A 206 -14.66 12.06 13.65
CA TRP A 206 -14.24 12.27 15.04
C TRP A 206 -13.20 13.39 15.18
N ASP A 207 -13.24 14.10 16.30
CA ASP A 207 -12.18 15.02 16.69
C ASP A 207 -11.07 14.24 17.41
N ASP A 208 -9.99 13.97 16.69
CA ASP A 208 -8.82 13.24 17.21
C ASP A 208 -8.05 14.03 18.29
N ARG A 209 -8.31 15.33 18.43
CA ARG A 209 -7.70 16.21 19.42
C ARG A 209 -8.51 16.35 20.70
N LYS A 210 -9.81 16.06 20.66
CA LYS A 210 -10.68 16.08 21.84
C LYS A 210 -11.13 14.70 22.29
N GLY A 211 -11.08 13.71 21.39
CA GLY A 211 -11.63 12.38 21.65
C GLY A 211 -13.14 12.37 21.59
N GLU A 212 -13.74 13.08 20.63
CA GLU A 212 -15.19 13.21 20.49
C GLU A 212 -15.63 12.64 19.14
N VAL A 213 -16.65 11.78 19.12
CA VAL A 213 -17.31 11.35 17.88
C VAL A 213 -18.31 12.42 17.47
N ILE A 214 -18.19 12.93 16.26
CA ILE A 214 -19.03 14.01 15.73
C ILE A 214 -20.16 13.41 14.88
N GLU A 215 -19.84 12.41 14.05
CA GLU A 215 -20.82 11.70 13.21
C GLU A 215 -20.50 10.21 13.15
N GLY A 216 -21.54 9.37 13.13
CA GLY A 216 -21.41 7.91 13.16
C GLY A 216 -21.27 7.35 14.57
N SER A 217 -20.74 6.14 14.69
CA SER A 217 -20.54 5.44 15.96
C SER A 217 -19.27 4.59 15.89
N LEU A 218 -18.62 4.38 17.05
CA LEU A 218 -17.49 3.45 17.23
C LEU A 218 -17.93 2.07 17.76
N GLU A 219 -19.23 1.86 17.95
CA GLU A 219 -19.78 0.63 18.51
C GLU A 219 -19.74 -0.55 17.52
N GLY A 220 -19.44 -1.75 18.04
CA GLY A 220 -19.69 -3.01 17.35
C GLY A 220 -18.78 -3.30 16.15
N TYR A 221 -17.63 -2.65 16.05
CA TYR A 221 -16.55 -3.08 15.13
C TYR A 221 -15.83 -4.29 15.70
N ASP A 222 -15.45 -5.25 14.86
CA ASP A 222 -14.60 -6.36 15.30
C ASP A 222 -13.15 -5.91 15.46
N THR A 223 -12.67 -5.10 14.51
CA THR A 223 -11.29 -4.61 14.47
C THR A 223 -11.23 -3.11 14.24
N VAL A 224 -10.39 -2.41 15.01
CA VAL A 224 -9.99 -1.03 14.75
C VAL A 224 -8.52 -1.01 14.33
N ILE A 225 -8.23 -0.48 13.14
CA ILE A 225 -6.86 -0.30 12.61
C ILE A 225 -6.51 1.19 12.61
N HIS A 226 -5.61 1.59 13.50
CA HIS A 226 -5.21 2.99 13.69
C HIS A 226 -3.89 3.30 12.98
N LEU A 227 -3.94 3.80 11.74
CA LEU A 227 -2.76 4.18 10.95
C LEU A 227 -2.55 5.70 10.87
N ALA A 228 -3.37 6.50 11.55
CA ALA A 228 -3.27 7.95 11.52
C ALA A 228 -1.93 8.42 12.09
N GLY A 229 -1.28 9.31 11.36
CA GLY A 229 -0.05 9.94 11.82
C GLY A 229 0.47 10.94 10.80
N LEU A 230 1.08 12.02 11.28
CA LEU A 230 1.71 13.01 10.42
C LEU A 230 2.98 12.41 9.77
N GLY A 231 3.16 12.63 8.46
CA GLY A 231 4.32 12.14 7.72
C GLY A 231 5.63 12.72 8.27
N ILE A 232 6.54 11.84 8.71
CA ILE A 232 7.80 12.25 9.33
C ILE A 232 8.80 12.81 8.31
N GLY A 233 8.68 12.41 7.04
CA GLY A 233 9.55 12.83 5.93
C GLY A 233 9.11 14.09 5.18
N ASP A 234 7.92 14.63 5.44
CA ASP A 234 7.30 15.65 4.55
C ASP A 234 7.98 17.02 4.62
N LYS A 235 8.59 17.36 5.76
CA LYS A 235 9.14 18.70 6.06
C LYS A 235 10.35 18.58 7.00
N ARG A 236 11.29 19.52 6.88
CA ARG A 236 12.43 19.65 7.81
C ARG A 236 11.95 19.71 9.27
N TRP A 237 12.76 19.15 10.16
CA TRP A 237 12.44 19.11 11.58
C TRP A 237 12.97 20.35 12.31
N ASN A 238 12.09 20.93 13.09
CA ASN A 238 12.37 21.89 14.16
C ASN A 238 11.56 21.44 15.39
N ALA A 239 11.73 22.09 16.55
CA ALA A 239 11.02 21.72 17.78
C ALA A 239 9.50 21.60 17.58
N LYS A 240 8.87 22.62 16.95
CA LYS A 240 7.42 22.62 16.67
C LYS A 240 6.99 21.47 15.75
N ARG A 241 7.80 21.07 14.77
CA ARG A 241 7.49 19.94 13.89
C ARG A 241 7.64 18.62 14.63
N LYS A 242 8.66 18.46 15.49
CA LYS A 242 8.84 17.27 16.35
C LYS A 242 7.66 17.09 17.30
N GLU A 243 7.25 18.17 17.98
CA GLU A 243 6.05 18.21 18.83
C GLU A 243 4.79 17.77 18.07
N ARG A 244 4.60 18.28 16.84
CA ARG A 244 3.47 17.90 15.99
C ARG A 244 3.53 16.45 15.51
N ILE A 245 4.72 15.95 15.19
CA ILE A 245 4.93 14.55 14.79
C ILE A 245 4.54 13.63 15.96
N TRP A 246 5.01 13.96 17.16
CA TRP A 246 4.72 13.25 18.39
C TRP A 246 3.23 13.27 18.74
N SER A 247 2.68 14.47 18.97
CA SER A 247 1.27 14.65 19.34
C SER A 247 0.28 14.22 18.27
N SER A 248 0.68 14.05 17.00
CA SER A 248 -0.20 13.47 15.96
C SER A 248 -0.41 11.96 16.10
N ARG A 249 0.31 11.30 17.00
CA ARG A 249 0.27 9.87 17.24
C ARG A 249 -0.25 9.56 18.64
N THR A 250 0.38 10.13 19.67
CA THR A 250 0.03 9.82 21.07
C THR A 250 -1.36 10.32 21.42
N VAL A 251 -1.68 11.60 21.16
CA VAL A 251 -2.97 12.19 21.56
C VAL A 251 -4.18 11.47 20.91
N PRO A 252 -4.23 11.26 19.59
CA PRO A 252 -5.31 10.48 18.99
C PRO A 252 -5.40 9.05 19.52
N THR A 253 -4.26 8.39 19.76
CA THR A 253 -4.23 7.01 20.25
C THR A 253 -4.81 6.93 21.66
N GLU A 254 -4.39 7.81 22.57
CA GLU A 254 -4.94 7.89 23.93
C GLU A 254 -6.45 8.14 23.91
N HIS A 255 -6.91 9.07 23.08
CA HIS A 255 -8.33 9.39 22.98
C HIS A 255 -9.15 8.23 22.42
N LEU A 256 -8.63 7.53 21.41
CA LEU A 256 -9.32 6.39 20.84
C LEU A 256 -9.46 5.25 21.87
N VAL A 257 -8.41 4.98 22.64
CA VAL A 257 -8.45 3.95 23.70
C VAL A 257 -9.35 4.37 24.86
N ARG A 258 -9.36 5.65 25.26
CA ARG A 258 -10.32 6.16 26.25
C ARG A 258 -11.76 5.99 25.78
N LEU A 259 -12.03 6.24 24.49
CA LEU A 259 -13.35 5.99 23.92
C LEU A 259 -13.72 4.51 23.97
N PHE A 260 -12.78 3.58 23.74
CA PHE A 260 -13.09 2.15 23.87
C PHE A 260 -13.62 1.77 25.26
N ALA A 261 -13.11 2.40 26.32
CA ALA A 261 -13.58 2.15 27.68
C ALA A 261 -15.02 2.63 27.94
N THR A 262 -15.57 3.48 27.06
CA THR A 262 -16.95 3.99 27.17
C THR A 262 -17.94 3.25 26.28
N LEU A 263 -17.48 2.34 25.42
CA LEU A 263 -18.34 1.61 24.49
C LEU A 263 -19.06 0.46 25.17
N GLU A 264 -20.30 0.21 24.77
CA GLU A 264 -21.04 -0.99 25.19
C GLU A 264 -20.49 -2.24 24.48
N GLN A 265 -20.09 -2.09 23.22
CA GLN A 265 -19.51 -3.13 22.37
C GLN A 265 -18.16 -2.65 21.83
N PRO A 266 -17.11 -2.62 22.69
CA PRO A 266 -15.77 -2.25 22.25
C PRO A 266 -15.23 -3.24 21.22
N PRO A 267 -14.24 -2.84 20.41
CA PRO A 267 -13.66 -3.74 19.43
C PRO A 267 -12.94 -4.91 20.09
N LYS A 268 -12.92 -6.06 19.42
CA LYS A 268 -12.18 -7.24 19.88
C LYS A 268 -10.68 -7.09 19.65
N THR A 269 -10.32 -6.41 18.56
CA THR A 269 -8.94 -6.22 18.13
C THR A 269 -8.63 -4.75 17.88
N PHE A 270 -7.51 -4.27 18.43
CA PHE A 270 -6.94 -2.95 18.16
C PHE A 270 -5.55 -3.09 17.54
N MET A 271 -5.42 -2.70 16.27
CA MET A 271 -4.15 -2.71 15.56
C MET A 271 -3.64 -1.29 15.42
N CYS A 272 -2.57 -0.94 16.13
CA CYS A 272 -2.03 0.42 16.11
C CYS A 272 -0.75 0.48 15.28
N GLY A 273 -0.65 1.51 14.44
CA GLY A 273 0.62 1.87 13.81
C GLY A 273 1.72 2.04 14.85
N SER A 274 2.93 1.59 14.50
CA SER A 274 4.18 1.91 15.18
C SER A 274 5.27 2.01 14.10
N ALA A 275 6.54 2.02 14.49
CA ALA A 275 7.64 1.99 13.54
C ALA A 275 8.84 1.22 14.08
N VAL A 276 9.67 0.72 13.16
CA VAL A 276 11.01 0.20 13.48
C VAL A 276 11.93 1.25 14.12
N GLY A 277 11.53 2.53 14.12
CA GLY A 277 12.18 3.58 14.90
C GLY A 277 12.22 3.30 16.40
N PHE A 278 11.35 2.42 16.90
CA PHE A 278 11.35 1.93 18.29
C PHE A 278 12.73 1.49 18.78
N TYR A 279 13.53 0.84 17.92
CA TYR A 279 14.83 0.28 18.33
C TYR A 279 15.99 1.28 18.34
N GLY A 280 15.80 2.46 17.74
CA GLY A 280 16.88 3.42 17.48
C GLY A 280 18.02 2.85 16.62
N ASN A 281 19.09 3.63 16.45
CA ASN A 281 20.25 3.22 15.66
C ASN A 281 21.15 2.24 16.43
N ARG A 282 21.20 0.98 15.97
CA ARG A 282 22.00 -0.10 16.59
C ARG A 282 23.05 -0.68 15.63
N GLY A 283 23.38 0.06 14.56
CA GLY A 283 24.37 -0.34 13.59
C GLY A 283 24.04 -1.68 12.91
N ASN A 284 24.90 -2.69 13.14
CA ASN A 284 24.79 -4.01 12.50
C ASN A 284 24.07 -5.06 13.37
N GLU A 285 23.66 -4.70 14.59
CA GLU A 285 22.92 -5.58 15.49
C GLU A 285 21.62 -6.05 14.82
N SER A 286 21.39 -7.36 14.82
CA SER A 286 20.13 -7.94 14.37
C SER A 286 19.06 -7.72 15.44
N LEU A 287 18.05 -6.92 15.11
CA LEU A 287 16.98 -6.54 16.02
C LEU A 287 15.71 -7.33 15.71
N THR A 288 15.05 -7.81 16.76
CA THR A 288 13.76 -8.51 16.68
C THR A 288 12.76 -7.84 17.61
N GLU A 289 11.52 -8.32 17.65
CA GLU A 289 10.49 -7.82 18.55
C GLU A 289 10.82 -7.99 20.05
N SER A 290 11.81 -8.85 20.38
CA SER A 290 12.35 -9.03 21.74
C SER A 290 13.47 -8.05 22.11
N SER A 291 13.98 -7.27 21.14
CA SER A 291 15.06 -6.31 21.37
C SER A 291 14.57 -5.09 22.15
N SER A 292 15.44 -4.54 23.01
CA SER A 292 15.15 -3.34 23.78
C SER A 292 14.88 -2.13 22.87
N PRO A 293 14.10 -1.15 23.33
CA PRO A 293 14.02 0.14 22.65
C PRO A 293 15.39 0.84 22.62
N GLY A 294 15.49 1.84 21.74
CA GLY A 294 16.57 2.83 21.73
C GLY A 294 16.28 4.03 22.64
N ASP A 295 17.06 5.08 22.46
CA ASP A 295 17.07 6.30 23.29
C ASP A 295 17.07 7.59 22.45
N ASP A 296 16.81 7.49 21.15
CA ASP A 296 16.68 8.64 20.27
C ASP A 296 15.24 9.14 20.17
N PHE A 297 15.05 10.34 19.62
CA PHE A 297 13.72 10.97 19.47
C PHE A 297 12.68 10.05 18.80
N LEU A 298 13.07 9.27 17.78
CA LEU A 298 12.12 8.38 17.10
C LEU A 298 11.78 7.17 17.97
N SER A 299 12.76 6.65 18.71
CA SER A 299 12.54 5.56 19.66
C SER A 299 11.62 6.00 20.79
N GLU A 300 11.92 7.10 21.46
CA GLU A 300 11.09 7.64 22.55
C GLU A 300 9.66 7.92 22.06
N MET A 301 9.50 8.46 20.84
CA MET A 301 8.19 8.69 20.24
C MET A 301 7.44 7.39 20.00
N CYS A 302 8.09 6.33 19.48
CA CYS A 302 7.44 5.04 19.27
C CYS A 302 7.06 4.39 20.60
N GLN A 303 7.92 4.48 21.62
CA GLN A 303 7.61 4.01 22.97
C GLN A 303 6.38 4.72 23.54
N ALA A 304 6.33 6.06 23.46
CA ALA A 304 5.18 6.84 23.92
C ALA A 304 3.91 6.54 23.11
N TRP A 305 4.05 6.26 21.81
CA TRP A 305 2.92 5.88 20.95
C TRP A 305 2.34 4.51 21.32
N GLU A 306 3.19 3.50 21.53
CA GLU A 306 2.73 2.19 22.00
C GLU A 306 2.14 2.29 23.41
N ALA A 307 2.77 3.06 24.31
CA ALA A 307 2.25 3.31 25.66
C ALA A 307 0.88 4.01 25.67
N ALA A 308 0.65 4.96 24.75
CA ALA A 308 -0.64 5.63 24.60
C ALA A 308 -1.77 4.66 24.22
N GLY A 309 -1.46 3.59 23.50
CA GLY A 309 -2.43 2.57 23.10
C GLY A 309 -2.59 1.43 24.11
N ALA A 310 -1.59 1.21 24.96
CA ALA A 310 -1.50 0.06 25.86
C ALA A 310 -2.75 -0.15 26.76
N PRO A 311 -3.46 0.89 27.24
CA PRO A 311 -4.66 0.68 28.05
C PRO A 311 -5.79 -0.08 27.35
N ALA A 312 -5.75 -0.26 26.02
CA ALA A 312 -6.68 -1.15 25.31
C ALA A 312 -6.55 -2.61 25.80
N GLN A 313 -5.34 -3.02 26.18
CA GLN A 313 -5.08 -4.36 26.72
C GLN A 313 -5.80 -4.57 28.06
N ASP A 314 -5.87 -3.53 28.90
CA ASP A 314 -6.56 -3.57 30.19
C ASP A 314 -8.08 -3.73 30.02
N LEU A 315 -8.62 -3.36 28.85
CA LEU A 315 -10.01 -3.57 28.46
C LEU A 315 -10.26 -4.98 27.87
N GLY A 316 -9.25 -5.85 27.84
CA GLY A 316 -9.33 -7.17 27.22
C GLY A 316 -9.29 -7.15 25.69
N ILE A 317 -8.92 -6.02 25.07
CA ILE A 317 -8.85 -5.86 23.62
C ILE A 317 -7.51 -6.41 23.13
N ARG A 318 -7.53 -7.36 22.19
CA ARG A 318 -6.32 -7.89 21.56
C ARG A 318 -5.60 -6.76 20.83
N THR A 319 -4.39 -6.42 21.28
CA THR A 319 -3.67 -5.25 20.79
C THR A 319 -2.43 -5.66 20.01
N VAL A 320 -2.27 -5.12 18.79
CA VAL A 320 -1.15 -5.42 17.88
C VAL A 320 -0.41 -4.13 17.51
N TRP A 321 0.91 -4.09 17.73
CA TRP A 321 1.76 -2.95 17.36
C TRP A 321 2.46 -3.19 16.02
N LEU A 322 2.09 -2.42 15.00
CA LEU A 322 2.59 -2.55 13.64
C LEU A 322 3.90 -1.76 13.47
N ARG A 323 5.03 -2.30 13.93
CA ARG A 323 6.37 -1.67 13.81
C ARG A 323 6.83 -1.70 12.37
N THR A 324 6.35 -0.73 11.61
CA THR A 324 6.49 -0.67 10.16
C THR A 324 7.87 -0.19 9.74
N GLY A 325 8.49 -0.91 8.80
CA GLY A 325 9.72 -0.53 8.12
C GLY A 325 9.52 0.53 7.02
N LEU A 326 10.52 0.66 6.15
CA LEU A 326 10.46 1.49 4.96
C LEU A 326 9.54 0.86 3.91
N VAL A 327 8.30 1.32 3.83
CA VAL A 327 7.36 0.86 2.80
C VAL A 327 7.84 1.28 1.41
N THR A 328 8.13 0.30 0.55
CA THR A 328 8.72 0.46 -0.79
C THR A 328 7.63 0.45 -1.87
N THR A 329 7.34 1.62 -2.43
CA THR A 329 6.38 1.85 -3.53
C THR A 329 6.67 3.19 -4.22
N PRO A 330 6.49 3.34 -5.55
CA PRO A 330 6.62 4.65 -6.22
C PRO A 330 5.43 5.59 -5.95
N MET A 331 4.33 5.10 -5.35
CA MET A 331 3.14 5.90 -5.07
C MET A 331 3.37 6.97 -3.98
N GLY A 332 4.39 6.79 -3.13
CA GLY A 332 4.70 7.71 -2.05
C GLY A 332 5.95 7.30 -1.27
N GLY A 333 6.12 7.88 -0.08
CA GLY A 333 7.20 7.51 0.83
C GLY A 333 8.60 7.74 0.27
N ALA A 334 9.58 7.00 0.78
CA ALA A 334 10.98 7.22 0.45
C ALA A 334 11.34 6.86 -0.99
N LEU A 335 10.77 5.77 -1.55
CA LEU A 335 11.09 5.38 -2.92
C LEU A 335 10.68 6.48 -3.91
N GLN A 336 9.49 7.07 -3.77
CA GLN A 336 9.07 8.20 -4.61
C GLN A 336 10.06 9.37 -4.59
N GLN A 337 10.60 9.72 -3.41
CA GLN A 337 11.59 10.80 -3.28
C GLN A 337 12.94 10.46 -3.96
N LEU A 338 13.27 9.17 -4.05
CA LEU A 338 14.49 8.68 -4.70
C LEU A 338 14.35 8.52 -6.22
N MET A 339 13.12 8.52 -6.75
CA MET A 339 12.87 8.26 -8.18
C MET A 339 13.55 9.28 -9.08
N LEU A 340 13.32 10.58 -8.86
CA LEU A 340 13.81 11.63 -9.76
C LEU A 340 15.35 11.69 -9.80
N PRO A 341 16.09 11.77 -8.67
CA PRO A 341 17.55 11.70 -8.69
C PRO A 341 18.09 10.46 -9.40
N THR A 342 17.48 9.28 -9.17
CA THR A 342 17.94 8.05 -9.79
C THR A 342 17.70 8.03 -11.30
N LEU A 343 16.53 8.49 -11.76
CA LEU A 343 16.20 8.58 -13.19
C LEU A 343 17.14 9.52 -13.95
N LEU A 344 17.64 10.56 -13.29
CA LEU A 344 18.65 11.49 -13.81
C LEU A 344 20.08 10.93 -13.78
N GLY A 345 20.29 9.70 -13.29
CA GLY A 345 21.62 9.10 -13.15
C GLY A 345 22.45 9.66 -11.99
N ALA A 346 21.85 10.49 -11.14
CA ALA A 346 22.46 11.05 -9.92
C ALA A 346 22.15 10.18 -8.68
N GLY A 347 21.87 8.89 -8.89
CA GLY A 347 21.68 7.94 -7.80
C GLY A 347 23.01 7.54 -7.16
N GLY A 348 22.96 7.13 -5.89
CA GLY A 348 24.12 6.59 -5.18
C GLY A 348 23.91 6.53 -3.66
N PRO A 349 24.92 6.06 -2.93
CA PRO A 349 24.81 5.87 -1.50
C PRO A 349 24.76 7.21 -0.75
N ALA A 350 23.86 7.31 0.23
CA ALA A 350 23.71 8.46 1.11
C ALA A 350 24.52 8.24 2.40
N GLY A 351 25.37 9.21 2.76
CA GLY A 351 26.12 9.15 4.03
C GLY A 351 27.10 7.97 4.14
N GLY A 352 27.62 7.47 3.02
CA GLY A 352 28.46 6.26 2.98
C GLY A 352 27.68 4.95 2.86
N GLY A 353 26.37 4.97 3.13
CA GLY A 353 25.42 3.92 2.79
C GLY A 353 25.52 2.62 3.61
N ARG A 354 26.15 2.66 4.79
CA ARG A 354 26.31 1.49 5.68
C ARG A 354 25.07 1.22 6.54
N GLN A 355 24.29 2.25 6.81
CA GLN A 355 23.07 2.17 7.59
C GLN A 355 22.06 1.22 6.94
N TYR A 356 21.38 0.41 7.76
CA TYR A 356 20.39 -0.55 7.30
C TYR A 356 19.04 0.11 7.04
N TYR A 357 18.42 -0.25 5.91
CA TYR A 357 17.06 0.09 5.53
C TYR A 357 16.19 -1.17 5.69
N PRO A 358 15.49 -1.32 6.83
CA PRO A 358 14.52 -2.38 7.02
C PRO A 358 13.28 -2.04 6.18
N TRP A 359 13.24 -2.54 4.96
CA TRP A 359 12.21 -2.22 3.98
C TRP A 359 11.08 -3.27 4.00
N ILE A 360 9.91 -2.95 3.45
CA ILE A 360 8.83 -3.91 3.17
C ILE A 360 8.11 -3.47 1.91
N SER A 361 7.64 -4.39 1.07
CA SER A 361 6.78 -3.98 -0.04
C SER A 361 5.45 -3.43 0.48
N LEU A 362 4.80 -2.51 -0.25
CA LEU A 362 3.47 -2.00 0.13
C LEU A 362 2.45 -3.15 0.32
N HIS A 363 2.57 -4.20 -0.48
CA HIS A 363 1.62 -5.29 -0.48
C HIS A 363 1.88 -6.30 0.62
N ASP A 364 3.15 -6.62 0.93
CA ASP A 364 3.48 -7.43 2.10
C ASP A 364 3.06 -6.73 3.39
N HIS A 365 3.11 -5.38 3.45
CA HIS A 365 2.58 -4.64 4.60
C HIS A 365 1.07 -4.87 4.78
N ILE A 366 0.31 -4.78 3.68
CA ILE A 366 -1.15 -5.00 3.68
C ILE A 366 -1.49 -6.43 4.04
N TYR A 367 -0.81 -7.40 3.43
CA TYR A 367 -1.02 -8.82 3.70
C TYR A 367 -0.60 -9.19 5.13
N ALA A 368 0.48 -8.63 5.66
CA ALA A 368 0.88 -8.83 7.05
C ALA A 368 -0.17 -8.25 8.00
N THR A 369 -0.68 -7.05 7.71
CA THR A 369 -1.76 -6.45 8.50
C THR A 369 -3.01 -7.33 8.48
N TYR A 370 -3.39 -7.86 7.31
CA TYR A 370 -4.52 -8.78 7.19
C TYR A 370 -4.29 -10.11 7.95
N HIS A 371 -3.10 -10.71 7.80
CA HIS A 371 -2.71 -11.91 8.52
C HIS A 371 -2.82 -11.74 10.04
N LEU A 372 -2.29 -10.63 10.57
CA LEU A 372 -2.36 -10.32 12.00
C LEU A 372 -3.79 -10.00 12.46
N MET A 373 -4.64 -9.45 11.59
CA MET A 373 -6.06 -9.21 11.85
C MET A 373 -6.82 -10.54 11.99
N MET A 374 -6.62 -11.48 11.06
CA MET A 374 -7.34 -12.76 10.99
C MET A 374 -6.74 -13.87 11.85
N ASN A 375 -5.54 -13.68 12.39
CA ASN A 375 -4.90 -14.64 13.27
C ASN A 375 -4.97 -14.19 14.73
N ASP A 376 -5.92 -14.74 15.48
CA ASP A 376 -6.18 -14.39 16.88
C ASP A 376 -5.03 -14.77 17.85
N ALA A 377 -4.11 -15.65 17.42
CA ALA A 377 -2.90 -15.94 18.18
C ALA A 377 -1.84 -14.82 18.08
N CYS A 378 -2.06 -13.81 17.23
CA CYS A 378 -1.14 -12.69 17.08
C CYS A 378 -1.50 -11.51 18.01
N ASP A 379 -0.69 -11.30 19.03
CA ASP A 379 -0.79 -10.19 19.99
C ASP A 379 0.56 -9.47 20.19
N GLY A 380 0.53 -8.22 20.64
CA GLY A 380 1.74 -7.46 20.94
C GLY A 380 2.49 -6.95 19.69
N PRO A 381 3.81 -6.75 19.76
CA PRO A 381 4.56 -6.09 18.70
C PRO A 381 4.93 -7.02 17.55
N TYR A 382 4.84 -6.51 16.31
CA TYR A 382 5.28 -7.18 15.09
C TYR A 382 6.10 -6.24 14.22
N ASN A 383 7.27 -6.70 13.78
CA ASN A 383 8.07 -5.98 12.79
C ASN A 383 7.53 -6.25 11.39
N LEU A 384 6.97 -5.21 10.77
CA LEU A 384 6.52 -5.26 9.38
C LEU A 384 7.69 -4.83 8.49
N THR A 385 8.62 -5.76 8.30
CA THR A 385 9.83 -5.65 7.47
C THR A 385 9.99 -6.91 6.63
N ALA A 386 10.57 -6.80 5.43
CA ALA A 386 11.02 -7.95 4.65
C ALA A 386 12.11 -8.73 5.42
N PRO A 387 12.24 -10.05 5.18
CA PRO A 387 13.16 -10.90 5.94
C PRO A 387 14.64 -10.65 5.62
N GLU A 388 14.95 -9.99 4.51
CA GLU A 388 16.32 -9.58 4.16
C GLU A 388 16.48 -8.04 4.20
N PRO A 389 16.89 -7.48 5.36
CA PRO A 389 17.26 -6.08 5.46
C PRO A 389 18.49 -5.79 4.60
N VAL A 390 18.45 -4.68 3.87
CA VAL A 390 19.56 -4.22 3.05
C VAL A 390 20.19 -2.97 3.62
N THR A 391 21.47 -2.77 3.37
CA THR A 391 22.11 -1.46 3.59
C THR A 391 21.58 -0.43 2.59
N GLN A 392 21.66 0.85 2.94
CA GLN A 392 21.27 1.93 2.04
C GLN A 392 22.05 1.86 0.71
N LYS A 393 23.34 1.48 0.74
CA LYS A 393 24.16 1.28 -0.47
C LYS A 393 23.60 0.16 -1.35
N GLN A 394 23.20 -0.96 -0.74
CA GLN A 394 22.55 -2.05 -1.47
C GLN A 394 21.21 -1.59 -2.05
N TYR A 395 20.41 -0.82 -1.30
CA TYR A 395 19.15 -0.26 -1.80
C TYR A 395 19.37 0.62 -3.03
N ALA A 396 20.27 1.59 -2.95
CA ALA A 396 20.58 2.51 -4.05
C ALA A 396 21.13 1.77 -5.29
N LYS A 397 22.03 0.79 -5.08
CA LYS A 397 22.55 -0.05 -6.16
C LYS A 397 21.45 -0.84 -6.86
N THR A 398 20.57 -1.48 -6.11
CA THR A 398 19.48 -2.28 -6.66
C THR A 398 18.48 -1.41 -7.41
N LEU A 399 18.14 -0.22 -6.88
CA LEU A 399 17.28 0.74 -7.57
C LEU A 399 17.89 1.21 -8.91
N GLY A 400 19.18 1.59 -8.91
CA GLY A 400 19.88 1.95 -10.15
C GLY A 400 19.92 0.80 -11.17
N LYS A 401 20.16 -0.43 -10.71
CA LYS A 401 20.12 -1.64 -11.55
C LYS A 401 18.73 -1.86 -12.16
N VAL A 402 17.66 -1.75 -11.38
CA VAL A 402 16.28 -1.97 -11.86
C VAL A 402 15.85 -0.89 -12.85
N LEU A 403 16.24 0.37 -12.60
CA LEU A 403 15.92 1.49 -13.48
C LEU A 403 16.88 1.62 -14.69
N LEU A 404 17.90 0.76 -14.79
CA LEU A 404 18.96 0.85 -15.80
C LEU A 404 19.60 2.24 -15.81
N ARG A 405 20.00 2.71 -14.64
CA ARG A 405 20.66 4.01 -14.43
C ARG A 405 21.95 3.87 -13.64
N PRO A 406 22.96 4.71 -13.93
CA PRO A 406 24.16 4.77 -13.10
C PRO A 406 23.82 5.10 -11.64
N TRP A 407 24.62 4.57 -10.71
CA TRP A 407 24.42 4.72 -9.26
C TRP A 407 25.70 5.15 -8.52
N PHE A 408 26.60 5.84 -9.22
CA PHE A 408 27.94 6.16 -8.73
C PHE A 408 28.04 7.51 -8.00
N ALA A 409 26.95 8.28 -7.85
CA ALA A 409 26.98 9.61 -7.27
C ALA A 409 26.64 9.56 -5.76
N PRO A 410 27.63 9.41 -4.85
CA PRO A 410 27.36 9.42 -3.42
C PRO A 410 26.84 10.79 -2.98
N ALA A 411 25.86 10.81 -2.08
CA ALA A 411 25.41 12.01 -1.41
C ALA A 411 26.12 12.10 -0.04
N PRO A 412 27.08 13.02 0.16
CA PRO A 412 27.81 13.13 1.42
C PRO A 412 26.86 13.47 2.58
N GLY A 413 27.09 12.87 3.75
CA GLY A 413 26.22 13.04 4.91
C GLY A 413 26.07 14.51 5.34
N PHE A 414 27.15 15.31 5.25
CA PHE A 414 27.09 16.73 5.60
C PHE A 414 26.18 17.53 4.66
N VAL A 415 26.16 17.21 3.35
CA VAL A 415 25.27 17.86 2.37
C VAL A 415 23.82 17.55 2.70
N LEU A 416 23.52 16.30 3.04
CA LEU A 416 22.19 15.87 3.46
C LEU A 416 21.74 16.57 4.76
N LYS A 417 22.64 16.74 5.72
CA LYS A 417 22.38 17.51 6.95
C LYS A 417 22.11 18.99 6.66
N ILE A 418 22.83 19.61 5.73
CA ILE A 418 22.57 21.00 5.32
C ILE A 418 21.16 21.13 4.70
N MET A 419 20.83 20.22 3.77
CA MET A 419 19.53 20.25 3.06
C MET A 419 18.34 19.93 3.98
N PHE A 420 18.48 18.93 4.86
CA PHE A 420 17.34 18.36 5.59
C PHE A 420 17.40 18.48 7.12
N GLY A 421 18.54 18.88 7.69
CA GLY A 421 18.73 19.04 9.14
C GLY A 421 18.66 17.70 9.90
N GLU A 422 18.04 17.71 11.09
CA GLU A 422 17.84 16.53 11.94
C GLU A 422 17.08 15.40 11.23
N LEU A 423 16.19 15.73 10.27
CA LEU A 423 15.47 14.74 9.47
C LEU A 423 16.43 13.83 8.70
N ALA A 424 17.50 14.38 8.11
CA ALA A 424 18.49 13.57 7.42
C ALA A 424 19.18 12.62 8.39
N GLN A 425 19.51 13.08 9.60
CA GLN A 425 20.12 12.22 10.61
C GLN A 425 19.20 11.05 10.96
N ALA A 426 17.93 11.33 11.27
CA ALA A 426 16.99 10.33 11.76
C ALA A 426 16.50 9.36 10.66
N LEU A 427 16.23 9.83 9.44
CA LEU A 427 15.57 9.03 8.40
C LEU A 427 16.48 8.54 7.29
N VAL A 428 17.65 9.15 7.10
CA VAL A 428 18.53 8.87 5.96
C VAL A 428 19.89 8.33 6.40
N LEU A 429 20.48 8.91 7.45
CA LEU A 429 21.86 8.62 7.88
C LEU A 429 21.93 7.62 9.04
N SER A 430 20.80 7.27 9.64
CA SER A 430 20.66 6.25 10.67
C SER A 430 19.82 5.10 10.14
N GLY A 431 19.90 3.95 10.79
CA GLY A 431 19.14 2.77 10.39
C GLY A 431 19.30 1.62 11.36
N GLN A 432 18.49 0.58 11.17
CA GLN A 432 18.44 -0.58 12.04
C GLN A 432 18.26 -1.85 11.22
N ARG A 433 19.00 -2.91 11.57
CA ARG A 433 18.89 -4.23 10.92
C ARG A 433 17.78 -5.03 11.60
N VAL A 434 16.54 -4.66 11.31
CA VAL A 434 15.33 -5.25 11.92
C VAL A 434 14.87 -6.48 11.15
N LEU A 435 14.54 -7.56 11.87
CA LEU A 435 14.06 -8.82 11.33
C LEU A 435 12.60 -9.07 11.78
N PRO A 436 11.74 -9.62 10.88
CA PRO A 436 10.33 -9.89 11.14
C PRO A 436 10.10 -11.23 11.85
N LYS A 437 10.80 -11.49 12.96
CA LYS A 437 10.86 -12.83 13.56
C LYS A 437 9.49 -13.33 14.00
N ARG A 438 8.72 -12.52 14.74
CA ARG A 438 7.36 -12.91 15.16
C ARG A 438 6.40 -13.08 13.99
N LEU A 439 6.52 -12.24 12.96
CA LEU A 439 5.68 -12.35 11.77
C LEU A 439 5.97 -13.66 11.00
N GLN A 440 7.24 -14.03 10.83
CA GLN A 440 7.62 -15.32 10.25
C GLN A 440 7.14 -16.50 11.10
N ASP A 441 7.32 -16.42 12.42
CA ASP A 441 6.92 -17.49 13.35
C ASP A 441 5.39 -17.67 13.40
N SER A 442 4.62 -16.63 13.05
CA SER A 442 3.16 -16.71 12.90
C SER A 442 2.69 -17.39 11.60
N GLY A 443 3.62 -17.85 10.75
CA GLY A 443 3.33 -18.52 9.49
C GLY A 443 3.12 -17.59 8.29
N PHE A 444 3.37 -16.28 8.43
CA PHE A 444 3.24 -15.34 7.33
C PHE A 444 4.30 -15.59 6.24
N THR A 445 3.86 -15.74 4.99
CA THR A 445 4.74 -15.89 3.83
C THR A 445 4.84 -14.59 3.05
N PHE A 446 6.05 -14.06 2.89
CA PHE A 446 6.28 -12.84 2.10
C PHE A 446 6.15 -13.11 0.60
N GLN A 447 5.58 -12.15 -0.13
CA GLN A 447 5.66 -12.08 -1.59
C GLN A 447 7.05 -11.63 -2.03
N HIS A 448 7.69 -10.72 -1.28
CA HIS A 448 8.99 -10.15 -1.62
C HIS A 448 10.01 -10.34 -0.51
N ASP A 449 10.77 -11.43 -0.57
CA ASP A 449 11.92 -11.64 0.32
C ASP A 449 13.12 -10.76 -0.06
N HIS A 450 13.27 -10.49 -1.36
CA HIS A 450 14.42 -9.77 -1.92
C HIS A 450 14.03 -8.43 -2.53
N LEU A 451 14.80 -7.38 -2.25
CA LEU A 451 14.50 -6.01 -2.69
C LEU A 451 14.37 -5.88 -4.22
N GLU A 452 15.19 -6.60 -4.99
CA GLU A 452 15.14 -6.52 -6.46
C GLU A 452 13.79 -6.96 -7.01
N SER A 453 13.18 -8.01 -6.42
CA SER A 453 11.86 -8.49 -6.84
C SER A 453 10.79 -7.43 -6.61
N CYS A 454 10.77 -6.82 -5.41
CA CYS A 454 9.86 -5.74 -5.05
C CYS A 454 10.00 -4.54 -5.99
N LEU A 455 11.22 -4.04 -6.18
CA LEU A 455 11.47 -2.90 -7.05
C LEU A 455 11.10 -3.18 -8.51
N ARG A 456 11.34 -4.40 -9.01
CA ARG A 456 10.95 -4.78 -10.37
C ARG A 456 9.44 -4.78 -10.53
N GLN A 457 8.70 -5.30 -9.55
CA GLN A 457 7.25 -5.34 -9.61
C GLN A 457 6.64 -3.95 -9.51
N CYS A 458 6.97 -3.19 -8.47
CA CYS A 458 6.33 -1.89 -8.23
C CYS A 458 6.75 -0.81 -9.24
N LEU A 459 7.84 -1.01 -10.00
CA LEU A 459 8.31 -0.09 -11.04
C LEU A 459 8.02 -0.56 -12.48
N GLY A 460 7.28 -1.67 -12.68
CA GLY A 460 6.94 -2.17 -14.01
C GLY A 460 8.17 -2.63 -14.81
N LYS A 461 9.12 -3.28 -14.12
CA LYS A 461 10.38 -3.83 -14.64
C LYS A 461 10.52 -5.33 -14.37
N GLN A 462 9.39 -6.02 -14.32
CA GLN A 462 9.32 -7.47 -14.14
C GLN A 462 10.04 -8.16 -15.30
N LYS A 463 10.72 -9.27 -15.00
CA LYS A 463 11.29 -10.13 -16.04
C LYS A 463 10.17 -11.06 -16.50
N ILE A 464 9.46 -10.63 -17.54
CA ILE A 464 8.37 -11.40 -18.14
C ILE A 464 8.98 -12.40 -19.14
N PRO A 465 8.57 -13.68 -19.14
CA PRO A 465 9.03 -14.69 -20.09
C PRO A 465 8.82 -14.29 -21.56
#